data_AF-A0A1P8NAV7-F1
#
_entry.id   AF-A0A1P8NAV7-F1
#
_cell.length_a   1.000
_cell.length_b   1.000
_cell.length_c   1.000
_cell.angle_alpha   90.00
_cell.angle_beta   90.00
_cell.angle_gamma   90.00
#
_symmetry.space_group_name_H-M   'P 1'
#
loop_
_entity.id
_entity.type
_entity.pdbx_description
1 polymer ?
#
loop_
_entity_poly.entity_id
_entity_poly.type
_entity_poly.pdbx_seq_one_letter_code
_entity_poly.pdbx_strand_id
1 'polypeptide(L)'
;MFGSAQRVLHRFGILEAVQEVSASPRQGSLIGADSRVIATVPAGDALLVARSDLVRILQQAVPGTVRISRRRVEDVRPLREDADLLLGADGVHSLVRRSGWPGSAARNHGLTVLRGTADIDPPEVAETWGGGWLVGITPLAGSGRDDAGPAGTNWFACLPEHRTPSVAEDLAHLRALVGGRRAPIDELLGAVRAETTLVHGIHSAPPVHPVRQNVALLGDAAHAMAPNLGHGANTALEDADALAASLRDRSGIPAALRAYARRRAAVDQAWRLGSALMMRMAMMRSGAGARDRALRGIASLGPR
;
A
#
# COMPACT_ATOMS: atom_id res chain seq x y z
N MET A 1 2.35 7.03 5.54
CA MET A 1 2.87 8.12 4.72
C MET A 1 4.28 8.41 5.18
N PHE A 2 5.25 8.18 4.31
CA PHE A 2 6.67 8.45 4.56
C PHE A 2 7.02 9.91 4.25
N GLY A 3 8.20 10.36 4.67
CA GLY A 3 8.60 11.76 4.55
C GLY A 3 8.53 12.35 3.13
N SER A 4 8.79 11.56 2.08
CA SER A 4 8.63 12.02 0.70
C SER A 4 7.18 12.32 0.32
N ALA A 5 6.25 11.45 0.69
CA ALA A 5 4.82 11.67 0.51
C ALA A 5 4.30 12.81 1.40
N GLN A 6 4.80 12.94 2.63
CA GLN A 6 4.44 14.05 3.51
C GLN A 6 4.84 15.41 2.91
N ARG A 7 6.00 15.52 2.27
CA ARG A 7 6.38 16.73 1.52
C ARG A 7 5.40 17.06 0.37
N VAL A 8 4.84 16.04 -0.28
CA VAL A 8 3.79 16.24 -1.30
C VAL A 8 2.51 16.74 -0.66
N LEU A 9 2.05 16.10 0.42
CA LEU A 9 0.85 16.52 1.17
C LEU A 9 0.99 17.95 1.72
N HIS A 10 2.18 18.35 2.15
CA HIS A 10 2.49 19.72 2.56
C HIS A 10 2.34 20.70 1.41
N ARG A 11 2.87 20.37 0.21
CA ARG A 11 2.68 21.20 -0.99
C ARG A 11 1.20 21.32 -1.39
N PHE A 12 0.39 20.31 -1.10
CA PHE A 12 -1.05 20.35 -1.33
C PHE A 12 -1.82 21.08 -0.22
N GLY A 13 -1.15 21.51 0.86
CA GLY A 13 -1.77 22.24 1.97
C GLY A 13 -2.65 21.36 2.87
N ILE A 14 -2.45 20.04 2.87
CA ILE A 14 -3.30 19.07 3.60
C ILE A 14 -2.52 18.20 4.58
N LEU A 15 -1.23 18.45 4.79
CA LEU A 15 -0.42 17.61 5.69
C LEU A 15 -0.95 17.65 7.13
N GLU A 16 -1.31 18.82 7.64
CA GLU A 16 -1.82 19.00 9.01
C GLU A 16 -3.10 18.19 9.24
N ALA A 17 -4.09 18.33 8.34
CA ALA A 17 -5.31 17.53 8.40
C ALA A 17 -5.05 16.01 8.32
N VAL A 18 -3.99 15.58 7.60
CA VAL A 18 -3.58 14.16 7.58
C VAL A 18 -2.92 13.76 8.89
N GLN A 19 -2.08 14.63 9.48
CA GLN A 19 -1.42 14.37 10.76
C GLN A 19 -2.43 14.19 11.90
N GLU A 20 -3.47 15.03 11.95
CA GLU A 20 -4.55 14.97 12.96
C GLU A 20 -5.25 13.60 13.01
N VAL A 21 -5.37 12.92 11.86
CA VAL A 21 -6.06 11.62 11.74
C VAL A 21 -5.09 10.45 11.57
N SER A 22 -3.80 10.64 11.88
CA SER A 22 -2.76 9.63 11.71
C SER A 22 -2.18 9.18 13.05
N ALA A 23 -1.87 7.89 13.16
CA ALA A 23 -1.02 7.37 14.22
C ALA A 23 0.45 7.52 13.82
N SER A 24 1.33 7.82 14.77
CA SER A 24 2.78 7.92 14.52
C SER A 24 3.54 7.03 15.53
N PRO A 25 3.67 5.73 15.25
CA PRO A 25 4.47 4.86 16.11
C PRO A 25 5.94 5.28 16.05
N ARG A 26 6.69 5.13 17.15
CA ARG A 26 8.15 5.41 17.17
C ARG A 26 8.97 4.33 16.45
N GLN A 27 8.52 3.09 16.55
CA GLN A 27 9.20 1.93 15.97
C GLN A 27 8.18 0.81 15.69
N GLY A 28 8.58 -0.14 14.84
CA GLY A 28 7.91 -1.41 14.67
C GLY A 28 8.92 -2.56 14.70
N SER A 29 8.45 -3.78 14.94
CA SER A 29 9.30 -4.96 15.00
C SER A 29 8.92 -5.97 13.94
N LEU A 30 9.92 -6.55 13.28
CA LEU A 30 9.76 -7.78 12.51
C LEU A 30 10.10 -8.96 13.42
N ILE A 31 9.17 -9.90 13.58
CA ILE A 31 9.26 -10.97 14.58
C ILE A 31 9.03 -12.32 13.89
N GLY A 32 9.80 -13.34 14.25
CA GLY A 32 9.56 -14.72 13.80
C GLY A 32 8.36 -15.35 14.51
N ALA A 33 7.76 -16.37 13.92
CA ALA A 33 6.71 -17.16 14.58
C ALA A 33 7.19 -17.88 15.86
N ASP A 34 8.50 -17.96 16.10
CA ASP A 34 9.13 -18.44 17.34
C ASP A 34 9.28 -17.32 18.40
N SER A 35 8.64 -16.17 18.20
CA SER A 35 8.73 -14.96 19.02
C SER A 35 10.10 -14.30 19.07
N ARG A 36 11.07 -14.72 18.26
CA ARG A 36 12.37 -14.05 18.19
C ARG A 36 12.29 -12.81 17.31
N VAL A 37 12.78 -11.69 17.81
CA VAL A 37 12.92 -10.47 17.01
C VAL A 37 13.90 -10.73 15.86
N ILE A 38 13.47 -10.43 14.64
CA ILE A 38 14.27 -10.48 13.42
C ILE A 38 14.93 -9.11 13.19
N ALA A 39 14.16 -8.04 13.34
CA ALA A 39 14.66 -6.67 13.25
C ALA A 39 13.73 -5.73 14.02
N THR A 40 14.29 -4.68 14.60
CA THR A 40 13.51 -3.51 15.05
C THR A 40 13.76 -2.40 14.05
N VAL A 41 12.70 -1.85 13.50
CA VAL A 41 12.75 -0.83 12.45
C VAL A 41 12.22 0.48 13.05
N PRO A 42 13.06 1.53 13.14
CA PRO A 42 12.58 2.86 13.48
C PRO A 42 11.50 3.27 12.47
N ALA A 43 10.35 3.71 12.97
CA ALA A 43 9.28 4.20 12.10
C ALA A 43 9.56 5.63 11.62
N GLY A 44 10.51 6.32 12.26
CA GLY A 44 10.84 7.73 11.98
C GLY A 44 9.58 8.58 12.11
N ASP A 45 9.40 9.50 11.17
CA ASP A 45 8.21 10.37 11.13
C ASP A 45 7.03 9.74 10.37
N ALA A 46 7.01 8.41 10.17
CA ALA A 46 5.96 7.78 9.39
C ALA A 46 4.57 7.97 10.03
N LEU A 47 3.60 8.36 9.19
CA LEU A 47 2.20 8.51 9.58
C LEU A 47 1.38 7.31 9.11
N LEU A 48 0.67 6.63 10.00
CA LEU A 48 -0.28 5.57 9.67
C LEU A 48 -1.69 6.16 9.66
N VAL A 49 -2.25 6.31 8.47
CA VAL A 49 -3.55 6.94 8.24
C VAL A 49 -4.54 5.92 7.68
N ALA A 50 -5.80 6.00 8.13
CA ALA A 50 -6.87 5.23 7.52
C ALA A 50 -7.05 5.63 6.05
N ARG A 51 -7.20 4.64 5.16
CA ARG A 51 -7.36 4.90 3.72
C ARG A 51 -8.58 5.79 3.44
N SER A 52 -9.67 5.58 4.17
CA SER A 52 -10.90 6.37 4.09
C SER A 52 -10.65 7.84 4.38
N ASP A 53 -9.92 8.14 5.46
CA ASP A 53 -9.63 9.52 5.86
C ASP A 53 -8.69 10.23 4.90
N LEU A 54 -7.62 9.57 4.45
CA LEU A 54 -6.72 10.15 3.46
C LEU A 54 -7.47 10.47 2.14
N VAL A 55 -8.31 9.54 1.66
CA VAL A 55 -9.11 9.77 0.43
C VAL A 55 -10.12 10.90 0.64
N ARG A 56 -10.78 10.97 1.80
CA ARG A 56 -11.72 12.05 2.13
C ARG A 56 -11.02 13.41 2.13
N ILE A 57 -9.88 13.53 2.80
CA ILE A 57 -9.10 14.78 2.86
C ILE A 57 -8.65 15.20 1.45
N LEU A 58 -8.14 14.26 0.65
CA LEU A 58 -7.75 14.53 -0.73
C LEU A 58 -8.94 14.99 -1.59
N GLN A 59 -10.11 14.37 -1.43
CA GLN A 59 -11.32 14.76 -2.15
C GLN A 59 -11.81 16.16 -1.76
N GLN A 60 -11.74 16.50 -0.48
CA GLN A 60 -12.11 17.84 0.02
C GLN A 60 -11.18 18.93 -0.51
N ALA A 61 -9.92 18.60 -0.83
CA ALA A 61 -8.96 19.52 -1.41
C ALA A 61 -9.11 19.72 -2.92
N VAL A 62 -9.97 18.96 -3.61
CA VAL A 62 -10.20 19.11 -5.05
C VAL A 62 -10.97 20.43 -5.28
N PRO A 63 -10.46 21.35 -6.11
CA PRO A 63 -11.13 22.63 -6.33
C PRO A 63 -12.43 22.46 -7.12
N GLY A 64 -13.39 23.37 -6.90
CA GLY A 64 -14.71 23.35 -7.57
C GLY A 64 -14.66 23.50 -9.09
N THR A 65 -13.51 23.83 -9.67
CA THR A 65 -13.29 23.83 -11.12
C THR A 65 -13.20 22.42 -11.72
N VAL A 66 -12.99 21.39 -10.89
CA VAL A 66 -12.95 20.00 -11.35
C VAL A 66 -14.37 19.45 -11.46
N ARG A 67 -14.72 18.99 -12.65
CA ARG A 67 -15.97 18.25 -12.90
C ARG A 67 -15.76 16.78 -12.57
N ILE A 68 -16.54 16.24 -11.64
CA ILE A 68 -16.49 14.84 -11.25
C ILE A 68 -17.66 14.09 -11.90
N SER A 69 -17.36 13.03 -12.65
CA SER A 69 -18.35 12.12 -13.23
C SER A 69 -18.20 10.73 -12.61
N ARG A 70 -19.28 10.21 -12.01
CA ARG A 70 -19.31 8.87 -11.41
C ARG A 70 -20.11 7.92 -12.31
N ARG A 71 -19.41 7.31 -13.27
CA ARG A 71 -20.00 6.33 -14.18
C ARG A 71 -19.05 5.17 -14.42
N ARG A 72 -19.59 4.02 -14.79
CA ARG A 72 -18.80 2.90 -15.30
C ARG A 72 -18.23 3.25 -16.66
N VAL A 73 -16.93 3.00 -16.85
CA VAL A 73 -16.23 3.20 -18.12
C VAL A 73 -15.72 1.83 -18.57
N GLU A 74 -16.17 1.40 -19.74
CA GLU A 74 -15.75 0.11 -20.34
C GLU A 74 -14.80 0.31 -21.52
N ASP A 75 -14.81 1.52 -22.10
CA ASP A 75 -13.92 1.93 -23.17
C ASP A 75 -13.40 3.35 -22.92
N VAL A 76 -12.08 3.53 -23.01
CA VAL A 76 -11.39 4.80 -22.78
C VAL A 76 -11.15 5.60 -24.07
N ARG A 77 -11.42 5.03 -25.26
CA ARG A 77 -11.21 5.72 -26.54
C ARG A 77 -11.98 7.04 -26.64
N PRO A 78 -13.29 7.12 -26.32
CA PRO A 78 -14.00 8.40 -26.37
C PRO A 78 -13.42 9.44 -25.40
N LEU A 79 -13.03 9.01 -24.19
CA LEU A 79 -12.40 9.88 -23.20
C LEU A 79 -11.07 10.46 -23.68
N ARG A 80 -10.35 9.72 -24.54
CA ARG A 80 -9.07 10.14 -25.10
C ARG A 80 -9.23 11.12 -26.26
N GLU A 81 -10.28 10.97 -27.06
CA GLU A 81 -10.58 11.85 -28.19
C GLU A 81 -11.04 13.24 -27.73
N ASP A 82 -11.78 13.29 -26.61
CA ASP A 82 -12.30 14.53 -26.02
C ASP A 82 -11.30 15.28 -25.11
N ALA A 83 -10.05 14.81 -25.00
CA ALA A 83 -9.08 15.34 -24.04
C ALA A 83 -7.67 15.52 -24.63
N ASP A 84 -7.02 16.64 -24.28
CA ASP A 84 -5.62 16.89 -24.64
C ASP A 84 -4.68 15.86 -23.98
N LEU A 85 -5.03 15.39 -22.78
CA LEU A 85 -4.26 14.45 -21.96
C LEU A 85 -5.18 13.51 -21.18
N LEU A 86 -4.97 12.20 -21.33
CA LEU A 86 -5.66 11.18 -20.53
C LEU A 86 -4.74 10.63 -19.44
N LEU A 87 -5.22 10.62 -18.20
CA LEU A 87 -4.49 10.08 -17.04
C LEU A 87 -5.12 8.76 -16.58
N GLY A 88 -4.34 7.68 -16.60
CA GLY A 88 -4.70 6.40 -16.01
C GLY A 88 -4.25 6.32 -14.56
N ALA A 89 -5.19 6.56 -13.64
CA ALA A 89 -5.04 6.39 -12.19
C ALA A 89 -6.07 5.37 -11.64
N ASP A 90 -6.53 4.46 -12.49
CA ASP A 90 -7.66 3.54 -12.31
C ASP A 90 -7.24 2.18 -11.73
N GLY A 91 -6.16 2.18 -10.94
CA GLY A 91 -5.75 1.05 -10.11
C GLY A 91 -5.10 -0.11 -10.84
N VAL A 92 -4.85 -1.19 -10.11
CA VAL A 92 -4.11 -2.37 -10.61
C VAL A 92 -4.79 -3.02 -11.82
N HIS A 93 -6.12 -2.96 -11.93
CA HIS A 93 -6.88 -3.44 -13.07
C HIS A 93 -7.18 -2.33 -14.09
N SER A 94 -6.25 -1.39 -14.26
CA SER A 94 -6.39 -0.24 -15.16
C SER A 94 -6.88 -0.63 -16.56
N LEU A 95 -8.02 -0.06 -16.96
CA LEU A 95 -8.54 -0.09 -18.32
C LEU A 95 -7.66 0.78 -19.24
N VAL A 96 -7.22 1.95 -18.76
CA VAL A 96 -6.33 2.84 -19.52
C VAL A 96 -5.04 2.11 -19.92
N ARG A 97 -4.42 1.40 -18.97
CA ARG A 97 -3.22 0.61 -19.23
C ARG A 97 -3.49 -0.50 -20.24
N ARG A 98 -4.56 -1.28 -20.08
CA ARG A 98 -4.88 -2.38 -21.02
C ARG A 98 -5.15 -1.88 -22.44
N SER A 99 -5.77 -0.71 -22.59
CA SER A 99 -6.04 -0.11 -23.90
C SER A 99 -4.80 0.49 -24.57
N GLY A 100 -3.85 1.02 -23.80
CA GLY A 100 -2.63 1.65 -24.34
C GLY A 100 -1.38 0.75 -24.43
N TRP A 101 -1.32 -0.31 -23.63
CA TRP A 101 -0.18 -1.23 -23.52
C TRP A 101 -0.63 -2.69 -23.69
N PRO A 102 -0.55 -3.26 -24.89
CA PRO A 102 -0.91 -4.67 -25.12
C PRO A 102 -0.12 -5.62 -24.20
N GLY A 103 -0.78 -6.67 -23.68
CA GLY A 103 -0.15 -7.66 -22.79
C GLY A 103 0.12 -7.18 -21.36
N SER A 104 -0.41 -6.02 -20.96
CA SER A 104 -0.15 -5.40 -19.65
C SER A 104 -1.18 -5.71 -18.57
N ALA A 105 -1.88 -6.85 -18.67
CA ALA A 105 -2.84 -7.28 -17.67
C ALA A 105 -2.18 -7.47 -16.29
N ALA A 106 -2.94 -7.20 -15.22
CA ALA A 106 -2.47 -7.42 -13.86
C ALA A 106 -2.13 -8.90 -13.62
N ARG A 107 -1.12 -9.16 -12.79
CA ARG A 107 -0.70 -10.52 -12.42
C ARG A 107 -1.11 -10.80 -10.98
N ASN A 108 -1.80 -11.92 -10.75
CA ASN A 108 -2.09 -12.46 -9.43
C ASN A 108 -0.85 -13.19 -8.89
N HIS A 109 -0.54 -13.01 -7.60
CA HIS A 109 0.60 -13.66 -6.93
C HIS A 109 0.25 -14.95 -6.19
N GLY A 110 -1.00 -15.42 -6.26
CA GLY A 110 -1.44 -16.64 -5.58
C GLY A 110 -1.41 -16.49 -4.06
N LEU A 111 -1.82 -15.33 -3.56
CA LEU A 111 -1.87 -14.98 -2.15
C LEU A 111 -3.22 -14.40 -1.78
N THR A 112 -3.74 -14.79 -0.62
CA THR A 112 -4.95 -14.20 -0.01
C THR A 112 -4.53 -13.27 1.12
N VAL A 113 -5.03 -12.04 1.09
CA VAL A 113 -4.88 -11.06 2.16
C VAL A 113 -6.19 -10.90 2.88
N LEU A 114 -6.13 -11.02 4.21
CA LEU A 114 -7.16 -10.57 5.12
C LEU A 114 -6.68 -9.27 5.75
N ARG A 115 -7.54 -8.27 5.86
CA ARG A 115 -7.19 -7.01 6.55
C ARG A 115 -8.41 -6.38 7.16
N GLY A 116 -8.23 -5.66 8.24
CA GLY A 116 -9.35 -5.03 8.92
C GLY A 116 -8.93 -4.13 10.06
N THR A 117 -9.93 -3.75 10.83
CA THR A 117 -9.77 -3.00 12.07
C THR A 117 -10.34 -3.80 13.24
N ALA A 118 -9.78 -3.58 14.43
CA ALA A 118 -10.27 -4.15 15.68
C ALA A 118 -10.31 -3.05 16.76
N ASP A 119 -11.36 -3.08 17.58
CA ASP A 119 -11.61 -2.09 18.65
C ASP A 119 -10.85 -2.48 19.94
N ILE A 120 -9.54 -2.66 19.79
CA ILE A 120 -8.58 -2.88 20.87
C ILE A 120 -7.37 -2.00 20.64
N ASP A 121 -6.70 -1.62 21.72
CA ASP A 121 -5.36 -1.07 21.61
C ASP A 121 -4.43 -2.10 20.95
N PRO A 122 -3.50 -1.67 20.08
CA PRO A 122 -2.60 -2.59 19.42
C PRO A 122 -1.72 -3.26 20.48
N PRO A 123 -1.81 -4.60 20.64
CA PRO A 123 -1.01 -5.31 21.63
C PRO A 123 0.49 -5.20 21.34
N GLU A 124 0.83 -4.86 20.09
CA GLU A 124 2.17 -4.50 19.64
C GLU A 124 2.10 -3.73 18.33
N VAL A 125 3.23 -3.12 17.95
CA VAL A 125 3.47 -2.62 16.58
C VAL A 125 4.48 -3.54 15.93
N ALA A 126 3.99 -4.56 15.24
CA ALA A 126 4.86 -5.60 14.70
C ALA A 126 4.29 -6.28 13.46
N GLU A 127 5.19 -6.88 12.68
CA GLU A 127 4.86 -7.86 11.66
C GLU A 127 5.49 -9.20 12.05
N THR A 128 4.67 -10.25 12.18
CA THR A 128 5.11 -11.60 12.49
C THR A 128 5.20 -12.42 11.22
N TRP A 129 6.34 -13.07 10.98
CA TRP A 129 6.55 -13.95 9.84
C TRP A 129 6.65 -15.41 10.27
N GLY A 130 5.78 -16.24 9.71
CA GLY A 130 5.86 -17.69 9.79
C GLY A 130 6.36 -18.32 8.50
N GLY A 131 6.19 -19.65 8.44
CA GLY A 131 6.46 -20.44 7.23
C GLY A 131 5.33 -20.27 6.22
N GLY A 132 5.45 -19.29 5.33
CA GLY A 132 4.46 -19.02 4.28
C GLY A 132 3.23 -18.24 4.73
N TRP A 133 3.30 -17.54 5.85
CA TRP A 133 2.27 -16.61 6.30
C TRP A 133 2.89 -15.44 7.04
N LEU A 134 2.20 -14.31 7.08
CA LEU A 134 2.54 -13.18 7.94
C LEU A 134 1.28 -12.54 8.54
N VAL A 135 1.44 -11.89 9.70
CA VAL A 135 0.42 -11.08 10.37
C VAL A 135 1.04 -9.77 10.82
N GLY A 136 0.48 -8.65 10.40
CA GLY A 136 0.89 -7.31 10.80
C GLY A 136 -0.14 -6.65 11.70
N ILE A 137 0.35 -5.95 12.74
CA ILE A 137 -0.41 -5.23 13.75
C ILE A 137 0.15 -3.82 13.85
N THR A 138 -0.72 -2.83 13.71
CA THR A 138 -0.35 -1.41 13.70
C THR A 138 -1.42 -0.57 14.38
N PRO A 139 -1.07 0.57 14.99
CA PRO A 139 -2.06 1.48 15.55
C PRO A 139 -2.93 2.07 14.44
N LEU A 140 -4.20 2.27 14.76
CA LEU A 140 -5.14 3.07 13.98
C LEU A 140 -5.47 4.33 14.79
N ALA A 141 -5.28 5.51 14.21
CA ALA A 141 -5.74 6.75 14.81
C ALA A 141 -7.27 6.86 14.72
N GLY A 142 -7.89 7.47 15.73
CA GLY A 142 -9.31 7.76 15.74
C GLY A 142 -9.60 9.14 15.20
N SER A 143 -10.78 9.30 14.61
CA SER A 143 -11.38 10.61 14.45
C SER A 143 -12.08 10.99 15.77
N GLY A 144 -11.51 11.93 16.52
CA GLY A 144 -12.22 12.60 17.62
C GLY A 144 -11.93 12.14 19.05
N ARG A 145 -10.71 11.71 19.36
CA ARG A 145 -10.23 11.73 20.76
C ARG A 145 -9.04 12.68 20.84
N ASP A 146 -9.32 13.88 21.35
CA ASP A 146 -8.30 14.86 21.70
C ASP A 146 -7.28 14.17 22.64
N ASP A 147 -6.00 14.21 22.24
CA ASP A 147 -4.80 13.89 23.02
C ASP A 147 -4.57 12.45 23.58
N ALA A 148 -5.34 11.42 23.20
CA ALA A 148 -5.32 10.11 23.91
C ALA A 148 -5.20 8.84 23.04
N GLY A 149 -3.99 8.47 22.60
CA GLY A 149 -3.66 7.11 22.17
C GLY A 149 -4.25 6.61 20.84
N PRO A 150 -3.94 5.36 20.43
CA PRO A 150 -4.60 4.71 19.28
C PRO A 150 -6.10 4.53 19.58
N ALA A 151 -6.96 4.75 18.59
CA ALA A 151 -8.40 4.51 18.76
C ALA A 151 -8.80 3.07 18.41
N GLY A 152 -7.84 2.28 17.95
CA GLY A 152 -8.00 0.87 17.65
C GLY A 152 -6.76 0.32 16.96
N THR A 153 -6.93 -0.85 16.38
CA THR A 153 -5.86 -1.59 15.71
C THR A 153 -6.18 -1.75 14.24
N ASN A 154 -5.25 -1.37 13.36
CA ASN A 154 -5.23 -1.85 11.99
C ASN A 154 -4.41 -3.13 11.92
N TRP A 155 -4.95 -4.16 11.28
CA TRP A 155 -4.27 -5.44 11.13
C TRP A 155 -4.39 -5.98 9.71
N PHE A 156 -3.45 -6.85 9.36
CA PHE A 156 -3.49 -7.60 8.11
C PHE A 156 -2.81 -8.96 8.26
N ALA A 157 -3.22 -9.91 7.45
CA ALA A 157 -2.59 -11.21 7.31
C ALA A 157 -2.43 -11.53 5.82
N CYS A 158 -1.31 -12.14 5.45
CA CYS A 158 -1.10 -12.66 4.09
C CYS A 158 -0.82 -14.15 4.17
N LEU A 159 -1.61 -14.92 3.42
CA LEU A 159 -1.61 -16.39 3.40
C LEU A 159 -1.44 -16.88 1.94
N PRO A 160 -1.06 -18.15 1.72
CA PRO A 160 -1.20 -18.76 0.40
C PRO A 160 -2.65 -18.67 -0.09
N GLU A 161 -2.85 -18.60 -1.40
CA GLU A 161 -4.20 -18.53 -1.98
C GLU A 161 -5.07 -19.67 -1.44
N HIS A 162 -6.21 -19.28 -0.88
CA HIS A 162 -7.28 -20.14 -0.46
C HIS A 162 -8.60 -19.49 -0.86
N ARG A 163 -9.64 -20.32 -0.95
CA ARG A 163 -11.00 -19.88 -1.27
C ARG A 163 -11.92 -20.48 -0.24
N THR A 164 -12.61 -19.62 0.50
CA THR A 164 -13.75 -20.02 1.32
C THR A 164 -15.03 -19.33 0.84
N PRO A 165 -16.20 -19.85 1.22
CA PRO A 165 -17.50 -19.24 0.93
C PRO A 165 -17.76 -17.90 1.66
N SER A 166 -17.05 -17.60 2.75
CA SER A 166 -17.36 -16.45 3.59
C SER A 166 -16.15 -15.91 4.36
N VAL A 167 -16.17 -14.62 4.68
CA VAL A 167 -15.12 -13.97 5.50
C VAL A 167 -14.97 -14.64 6.87
N ALA A 168 -16.07 -15.14 7.44
CA ALA A 168 -16.03 -15.89 8.70
C ALA A 168 -15.21 -17.17 8.59
N GLU A 169 -15.32 -17.89 7.47
CA GLU A 169 -14.52 -19.08 7.19
C GLU A 169 -13.07 -18.75 6.87
N ASP A 170 -12.79 -17.64 6.16
CA ASP A 170 -11.41 -17.14 5.98
C ASP A 170 -10.75 -16.82 7.34
N LEU A 171 -11.50 -16.21 8.26
CA LEU A 171 -11.02 -15.93 9.62
C LEU A 171 -10.81 -17.21 10.45
N ALA A 172 -11.68 -18.21 10.29
CA ALA A 172 -11.47 -19.51 10.92
C ALA A 172 -10.21 -20.22 10.36
N HIS A 173 -9.99 -20.14 9.05
CA HIS A 173 -8.77 -20.64 8.40
C HIS A 173 -7.51 -19.92 8.93
N LEU A 174 -7.56 -18.59 9.05
CA LEU A 174 -6.48 -17.81 9.65
C LEU A 174 -6.18 -18.28 11.07
N ARG A 175 -7.20 -18.39 11.94
CA ARG A 175 -7.05 -18.86 13.33
C ARG A 175 -6.43 -20.25 13.41
N ALA A 176 -6.83 -21.18 12.55
CA ALA A 176 -6.25 -22.52 12.50
C ALA A 176 -4.76 -22.52 12.11
N LEU A 177 -4.34 -21.58 11.27
CA LEU A 177 -2.97 -21.51 10.77
C LEU A 177 -2.01 -20.82 11.74
N VAL A 178 -2.46 -19.72 12.38
CA VAL A 178 -1.59 -18.84 13.17
C VAL A 178 -1.87 -18.85 14.68
N GLY A 179 -2.98 -19.46 15.12
CA GLY A 179 -3.35 -19.54 16.53
C GLY A 179 -2.30 -20.25 17.38
N GLY A 180 -2.08 -19.74 18.60
CA GLY A 180 -1.12 -20.27 19.56
C GLY A 180 0.35 -20.04 19.18
N ARG A 181 0.63 -19.29 18.11
CA ARG A 181 2.01 -18.97 17.71
C ARG A 181 2.57 -17.84 18.56
N ARG A 182 1.77 -16.82 18.85
CA ARG A 182 2.16 -15.64 19.65
C ARG A 182 0.95 -15.04 20.35
N ALA A 183 1.11 -14.71 21.63
CA ALA A 183 0.04 -14.12 22.44
C ALA A 183 -0.57 -12.82 21.84
N PRO A 184 0.21 -11.86 21.29
CA PRO A 184 -0.38 -10.67 20.64
C PRO A 184 -1.26 -10.98 19.41
N ILE A 185 -0.95 -12.06 18.67
CA ILE A 185 -1.78 -12.50 17.55
C ILE A 185 -3.08 -13.12 18.08
N ASP A 186 -3.00 -13.94 19.12
CA ASP A 186 -4.18 -14.58 19.72
C ASP A 186 -5.12 -13.54 20.32
N GLU A 187 -4.58 -12.52 20.99
CA GLU A 187 -5.33 -11.38 21.51
C GLU A 187 -6.05 -10.62 20.39
N LEU A 188 -5.33 -10.26 19.31
CA LEU A 188 -5.92 -9.64 18.13
C LEU A 188 -7.06 -10.50 17.56
N LEU A 189 -6.83 -11.80 17.34
CA LEU A 189 -7.80 -12.69 16.73
C LEU A 189 -9.07 -12.89 17.59
N GLY A 190 -8.99 -12.61 18.89
CA GLY A 190 -10.14 -12.54 19.79
C GLY A 190 -11.04 -11.32 19.53
N ALA A 191 -10.49 -10.21 19.05
CA ALA A 191 -11.22 -8.98 18.74
C ALA A 191 -11.65 -8.86 17.27
N VAL A 192 -11.03 -9.61 16.35
CA VAL A 192 -11.33 -9.56 14.92
C VAL A 192 -12.73 -10.07 14.58
N ARG A 193 -13.46 -9.29 13.79
CA ARG A 193 -14.82 -9.58 13.32
C ARG A 193 -14.92 -9.64 11.80
N ALA A 194 -15.85 -10.45 11.28
CA ALA A 194 -16.07 -10.55 9.84
C ALA A 194 -16.55 -9.22 9.22
N GLU A 195 -17.34 -8.45 9.97
CA GLU A 195 -17.94 -7.19 9.50
C GLU A 195 -16.88 -6.10 9.22
N THR A 196 -15.76 -6.14 9.92
CA THR A 196 -14.65 -5.18 9.77
C THR A 196 -13.47 -5.77 9.00
N THR A 197 -13.66 -6.93 8.35
CA THR A 197 -12.61 -7.66 7.62
C THR A 197 -12.89 -7.68 6.12
N LEU A 198 -11.86 -7.37 5.34
CA LEU A 198 -11.84 -7.51 3.89
C LEU A 198 -10.90 -8.64 3.49
N VAL A 199 -11.31 -9.42 2.50
CA VAL A 199 -10.53 -10.51 1.93
C VAL A 199 -10.30 -10.25 0.45
N HIS A 200 -9.05 -10.25 0.00
CA HIS A 200 -8.72 -10.00 -1.40
C HIS A 200 -7.37 -10.62 -1.81
N GLY A 201 -7.18 -10.82 -3.10
CA GLY A 201 -5.90 -11.27 -3.65
C GLY A 201 -4.87 -10.16 -3.79
N ILE A 202 -3.59 -10.52 -3.92
CA ILE A 202 -2.52 -9.58 -4.28
C ILE A 202 -2.28 -9.60 -5.78
N HIS A 203 -2.36 -8.41 -6.37
CA HIS A 203 -2.10 -8.20 -7.79
C HIS A 203 -1.00 -7.16 -7.98
N SER A 204 -0.20 -7.31 -9.04
CA SER A 204 0.77 -6.29 -9.47
C SER A 204 0.60 -5.94 -10.93
N ALA A 205 0.96 -4.70 -11.29
CA ALA A 205 1.11 -4.30 -12.67
C ALA A 205 2.39 -4.94 -13.26
N PRO A 206 2.38 -5.36 -14.53
CA PRO A 206 3.61 -5.71 -15.23
C PRO A 206 4.47 -4.45 -15.47
N PRO A 207 5.78 -4.59 -15.73
CA PRO A 207 6.62 -3.44 -16.04
C PRO A 207 6.14 -2.76 -17.32
N VAL A 208 5.96 -1.44 -17.26
CA VAL A 208 5.54 -0.60 -18.39
C VAL A 208 6.29 0.73 -18.34
N HIS A 209 6.54 1.31 -19.52
CA HIS A 209 6.87 2.72 -19.60
C HIS A 209 5.59 3.54 -19.32
N PRO A 210 5.59 4.51 -18.39
CA PRO A 210 4.36 5.11 -17.85
C PRO A 210 3.69 6.10 -18.81
N VAL A 211 4.27 6.36 -19.97
CA VAL A 211 3.76 7.33 -20.96
C VAL A 211 3.70 6.70 -22.34
N ARG A 212 2.63 7.01 -23.07
CA ARG A 212 2.48 6.70 -24.49
C ARG A 212 1.58 7.75 -25.15
N GLN A 213 2.09 8.44 -26.17
CA GLN A 213 1.38 9.54 -26.85
C GLN A 213 0.89 10.59 -25.83
N ASN A 214 -0.42 10.91 -25.83
CA ASN A 214 -1.07 11.81 -24.89
C ASN A 214 -1.70 11.09 -23.69
N VAL A 215 -1.14 9.94 -23.28
CA VAL A 215 -1.61 9.14 -22.15
C VAL A 215 -0.47 8.97 -21.14
N ALA A 216 -0.78 9.17 -19.86
CA ALA A 216 0.13 8.89 -18.76
C ALA A 216 -0.54 7.97 -17.72
N LEU A 217 0.21 7.00 -17.21
CA LEU A 217 -0.18 6.13 -16.11
C LEU A 217 0.53 6.60 -14.83
N LEU A 218 -0.18 6.53 -13.70
CA LEU A 218 0.36 6.84 -12.38
C LEU A 218 -0.25 5.95 -11.30
N GLY A 219 0.45 5.83 -10.17
CA GLY A 219 0.06 4.95 -9.08
C GLY A 219 -0.07 3.49 -9.54
N ASP A 220 -1.04 2.78 -8.97
CA ASP A 220 -1.26 1.36 -9.23
C ASP A 220 -1.54 1.02 -10.71
N ALA A 221 -2.04 1.98 -11.50
CA ALA A 221 -2.19 1.80 -12.93
C ALA A 221 -0.85 1.67 -13.65
N ALA A 222 0.22 2.30 -13.16
CA ALA A 222 1.57 2.17 -13.72
C ALA A 222 2.40 1.07 -13.05
N HIS A 223 2.31 0.95 -11.72
CA HIS A 223 3.31 0.23 -10.93
C HIS A 223 2.75 -0.47 -9.68
N ALA A 224 1.47 -0.87 -9.70
CA ALA A 224 0.90 -1.68 -8.62
C ALA A 224 1.86 -2.80 -8.20
N MET A 225 2.11 -2.90 -6.89
CA MET A 225 3.18 -3.70 -6.31
C MET A 225 2.67 -4.47 -5.08
N ALA A 226 3.46 -5.46 -4.65
CA ALA A 226 3.20 -6.13 -3.38
C ALA A 226 3.27 -5.12 -2.21
N PRO A 227 2.44 -5.26 -1.16
CA PRO A 227 2.29 -4.22 -0.14
C PRO A 227 3.42 -4.13 0.89
N ASN A 228 4.35 -5.09 0.95
CA ASN A 228 5.26 -5.28 2.10
C ASN A 228 6.18 -4.10 2.42
N LEU A 229 6.42 -3.21 1.46
CA LEU A 229 7.25 -2.02 1.69
C LEU A 229 6.40 -0.76 1.98
N GLY A 230 5.07 -0.85 1.93
CA GLY A 230 4.18 0.28 2.21
C GLY A 230 4.27 1.44 1.20
N HIS A 231 4.96 1.28 0.07
CA HIS A 231 5.27 2.40 -0.84
C HIS A 231 4.15 2.76 -1.85
N GLY A 232 3.16 1.91 -2.10
CA GLY A 232 2.20 2.12 -3.20
C GLY A 232 1.48 3.49 -3.20
N ALA A 233 0.87 3.88 -2.09
CA ALA A 233 0.21 5.20 -1.99
C ALA A 233 1.22 6.36 -1.94
N ASN A 234 2.41 6.12 -1.36
CA ASN A 234 3.47 7.13 -1.30
C ASN A 234 3.98 7.47 -2.71
N THR A 235 4.27 6.45 -3.53
CA THR A 235 4.73 6.64 -4.90
C THR A 235 3.64 7.22 -5.78
N ALA A 236 2.37 6.85 -5.58
CA ALA A 236 1.25 7.47 -6.30
C ALA A 236 1.13 8.99 -6.05
N LEU A 237 1.36 9.44 -4.81
CA LEU A 237 1.40 10.88 -4.48
C LEU A 237 2.60 11.57 -5.14
N GLU A 238 3.78 10.93 -5.10
CA GLU A 238 4.98 11.45 -5.77
C GLU A 238 4.81 11.53 -7.30
N ASP A 239 4.11 10.59 -7.91
CA ASP A 239 3.81 10.63 -9.34
C ASP A 239 2.92 11.80 -9.70
N ALA A 240 1.85 12.02 -8.93
CA ALA A 240 0.93 13.13 -9.14
C ALA A 240 1.66 14.47 -9.07
N ASP A 241 2.53 14.64 -8.07
CA ASP A 241 3.35 15.84 -7.92
C ASP A 241 4.38 16.00 -9.05
N ALA A 242 5.08 14.92 -9.43
CA ALA A 242 6.05 14.95 -10.52
C ALA A 242 5.40 15.25 -11.87
N LEU A 243 4.21 14.70 -12.15
CA LEU A 243 3.45 14.99 -13.35
C LEU A 243 2.97 16.45 -13.35
N ALA A 244 2.38 16.92 -12.25
CA ALA A 244 1.92 18.30 -12.12
C ALA A 244 3.08 19.30 -12.31
N ALA A 245 4.25 19.03 -11.73
CA ALA A 245 5.45 19.84 -11.94
C ALA A 245 5.92 19.84 -13.40
N SER A 246 5.84 18.69 -14.07
CA SER A 246 6.22 18.57 -15.48
C SER A 246 5.26 19.33 -16.40
N LEU A 247 3.96 19.37 -16.08
CA LEU A 247 2.94 20.10 -16.86
C LEU A 247 3.03 21.62 -16.68
N ARG A 248 3.48 22.11 -15.52
CA ARG A 248 3.63 23.55 -15.25
C ARG A 248 4.73 24.25 -16.07
N ASP A 249 5.69 23.48 -16.60
CA ASP A 249 6.82 23.99 -17.39
C ASP A 249 6.41 24.54 -18.79
N ARG A 250 5.12 24.46 -19.16
CA ARG A 250 4.52 25.01 -20.40
C ARG A 250 5.25 24.64 -21.71
N SER A 251 6.07 23.60 -21.71
CA SER A 251 6.80 23.08 -22.87
C SER A 251 5.96 22.19 -23.79
N GLY A 252 4.65 22.11 -23.53
CA GLY A 252 3.69 21.25 -24.24
C GLY A 252 3.59 19.84 -23.66
N ILE A 253 2.45 19.18 -23.89
CA ILE A 253 2.14 17.85 -23.31
C ILE A 253 3.20 16.80 -23.64
N PRO A 254 3.69 16.64 -24.89
CA PRO A 254 4.72 15.64 -25.18
C PRO A 254 6.02 15.84 -24.40
N ALA A 255 6.45 17.09 -24.21
CA ALA A 255 7.67 17.39 -23.45
C ALA A 255 7.47 17.15 -21.95
N ALA A 256 6.34 17.59 -21.40
CA ALA A 256 5.97 17.35 -20.01
C ALA A 256 5.91 15.85 -19.68
N LEU A 257 5.29 15.03 -20.53
CA LEU A 257 5.20 13.59 -20.31
C LEU A 257 6.56 12.89 -20.38
N ARG A 258 7.46 13.32 -21.28
CA ARG A 258 8.84 12.83 -21.29
C ARG A 258 9.59 13.19 -20.00
N ALA A 259 9.41 14.41 -19.49
CA ALA A 259 10.03 14.85 -18.24
C ALA A 259 9.49 14.06 -17.04
N TYR A 260 8.18 13.81 -16.99
CA TYR A 260 7.55 12.94 -15.99
C TYR A 260 8.12 11.52 -16.03
N ALA A 261 8.16 10.89 -17.21
CA ALA A 261 8.66 9.53 -17.36
C ALA A 261 10.13 9.40 -16.94
N ARG A 262 10.99 10.37 -17.26
CA ARG A 262 12.40 10.39 -16.80
C ARG A 262 12.53 10.42 -15.27
N ARG A 263 11.61 11.08 -14.58
CA ARG A 263 11.63 11.21 -13.11
C ARG A 263 11.12 9.96 -12.40
N ARG A 264 10.11 9.29 -12.97
CA ARG A 264 9.32 8.27 -12.24
C ARG A 264 9.52 6.84 -12.74
N ALA A 265 9.72 6.63 -14.04
CA ALA A 265 9.70 5.29 -14.63
C ALA A 265 10.69 4.30 -13.97
N ALA A 266 11.93 4.71 -13.69
CA ALA A 266 12.92 3.82 -13.08
C ALA A 266 12.65 3.57 -11.59
N VAL A 267 12.37 4.63 -10.81
CA VAL A 267 12.18 4.53 -9.36
C VAL A 267 10.93 3.73 -9.01
N ASP A 268 9.83 3.90 -9.74
CA ASP A 268 8.60 3.15 -9.51
C ASP A 268 8.78 1.64 -9.79
N GLN A 269 9.50 1.32 -10.86
CA GLN A 269 9.80 -0.07 -11.20
C GLN A 269 10.79 -0.70 -10.22
N ALA A 270 11.71 0.09 -9.65
CA ALA A 270 12.59 -0.36 -8.57
C ALA A 270 11.79 -0.71 -7.31
N TRP A 271 10.83 0.15 -6.90
CA TRP A 271 9.93 -0.16 -5.79
C TRP A 271 9.08 -1.40 -6.03
N ARG A 272 8.55 -1.56 -7.24
CA ARG A 272 7.79 -2.76 -7.63
C ARG A 272 8.64 -4.03 -7.50
N LEU A 273 9.88 -3.99 -7.99
CA LEU A 273 10.81 -5.12 -7.93
C LEU A 273 11.22 -5.45 -6.49
N GLY A 274 11.60 -4.43 -5.71
CA GLY A 274 11.97 -4.59 -4.31
C GLY A 274 10.82 -5.16 -3.48
N SER A 275 9.60 -4.68 -3.70
CA SER A 275 8.40 -5.19 -3.03
C SER A 275 8.12 -6.65 -3.35
N ALA A 276 8.33 -7.07 -4.61
CA ALA A 276 8.18 -8.46 -5.02
C ALA A 276 9.24 -9.37 -4.39
N LEU A 277 10.49 -8.92 -4.30
CA LEU A 277 11.56 -9.65 -3.61
C LEU A 277 11.24 -9.82 -2.12
N MET A 278 10.82 -8.73 -1.46
CA MET A 278 10.39 -8.76 -0.07
C MET A 278 9.22 -9.71 0.16
N MET A 279 8.22 -9.73 -0.74
CA MET A 279 7.10 -10.67 -0.64
C MET A 279 7.56 -12.11 -0.67
N ARG A 280 8.46 -12.43 -1.61
CA ARG A 280 9.01 -13.79 -1.72
C ARG A 280 9.74 -14.21 -0.46
N MET A 281 10.49 -13.31 0.17
CA MET A 281 11.19 -13.58 1.43
C MET A 281 10.22 -13.76 2.60
N ALA A 282 9.26 -12.84 2.76
CA ALA A 282 8.26 -12.89 3.83
C ALA A 282 7.43 -14.18 3.77
N MET A 283 7.05 -14.60 2.55
CA MET A 283 6.20 -15.78 2.31
C MET A 283 6.97 -17.08 2.08
N MET A 284 8.26 -17.17 2.43
CA MET A 284 9.01 -18.42 2.32
C MET A 284 8.48 -19.49 3.27
N ARG A 285 8.15 -20.67 2.72
CA ARG A 285 7.63 -21.83 3.47
C ARG A 285 8.72 -22.65 4.14
N SER A 286 9.84 -22.86 3.44
CA SER A 286 11.01 -23.57 3.94
C SER A 286 12.16 -22.59 4.20
N GLY A 287 13.04 -22.94 5.14
CA GLY A 287 14.22 -22.11 5.43
C GLY A 287 13.93 -20.82 6.21
N ALA A 288 12.77 -20.67 6.84
CA ALA A 288 12.42 -19.50 7.66
C ALA A 288 13.51 -19.16 8.70
N GLY A 289 14.07 -20.17 9.40
CA GLY A 289 15.16 -19.93 10.35
C GLY A 289 16.47 -19.45 9.70
N ALA A 290 16.75 -19.81 8.45
CA ALA A 290 17.91 -19.29 7.71
C ALA A 290 17.65 -17.86 7.23
N ARG A 291 16.46 -17.58 6.69
CA ARG A 291 15.97 -16.24 6.34
C ARG A 291 16.11 -15.28 7.53
N ASP A 292 15.57 -15.66 8.67
CA ASP A 292 15.50 -14.80 9.85
C ASP A 292 16.92 -14.51 10.39
N ARG A 293 17.84 -15.48 10.31
CA ARG A 293 19.26 -15.26 10.64
C ARG A 293 19.93 -14.30 9.68
N ALA A 294 19.70 -14.46 8.37
CA ALA A 294 20.26 -13.56 7.37
C ALA A 294 19.76 -12.11 7.55
N LEU A 295 18.45 -11.94 7.78
CA LEU A 295 17.84 -10.64 8.02
C LEU A 295 18.35 -9.97 9.30
N ARG A 296 18.51 -10.72 10.40
CA ARG A 296 19.17 -10.22 11.61
C ARG A 296 20.57 -9.71 11.33
N GLY A 297 21.35 -10.46 10.55
CA GLY A 297 22.70 -10.07 10.13
C GLY A 297 22.70 -8.73 9.39
N ILE A 298 21.80 -8.57 8.40
CA ILE A 298 21.66 -7.31 7.64
C ILE A 298 21.23 -6.16 8.55
N ALA A 299 20.22 -6.37 9.41
CA ALA A 299 19.73 -5.35 10.32
C ALA A 299 20.82 -4.87 11.30
N SER A 300 21.71 -5.76 11.73
CA SER A 300 22.82 -5.41 12.63
C SER A 300 23.92 -4.56 11.98
N LEU A 301 23.93 -4.46 10.65
CA LEU A 301 24.88 -3.65 9.86
C LEU A 301 24.33 -2.25 9.52
N GLY A 302 23.07 -1.97 9.83
CA GLY A 302 22.46 -0.66 9.60
C GLY A 302 23.02 0.41 10.55
N PRO A 303 22.93 1.71 10.19
CA PRO A 303 23.31 2.79 11.09
C PRO A 303 22.46 2.70 12.37
N ARG A 304 23.14 2.68 13.53
CA ARG A 304 22.52 2.68 14.86
C ARG A 304 21.90 4.03 15.18
#